data_AF-A0A9X3LKC7-F1
#
_entry.id   AF-A0A9X3LKC7-F1
#
_cell.length_a   1.000
_cell.length_b   1.000
_cell.length_c   1.000
_cell.angle_alpha   90.00
_cell.angle_beta   90.00
_cell.angle_gamma   90.00
#
_symmetry.space_group_name_H-M   'P 1'
#
loop_
_entity.id
_entity.type
_entity.pdbx_description
1 polymer ?
#
loop_
_entity_poly.entity_id
_entity_poly.type
_entity_poly.pdbx_seq_one_letter_code
_entity_poly.pdbx_strand_id
1 'polypeptide(L)'
;MSEPVDAKTLSADAATALLTRAAENRPLPQGGIILAATPLGNPLDASVRLIDALASADIVAAEDTRRTRALADTLGVEISGRIYSNFDHNEAERAEFFVEQAEQGRRVLVVTDAGMPSVSDPGFPLVVAARRAGVPVTCLPGPSAVPTALALSGLGVGHFAFLGFAPRKDGARRSFFGSFSDAPYAVCFFESPHRLAKTLQVAAEELGDHRQAAVCRELTKTFEEVKVGGLRELAEWAESGVKGEICVVVDAADEQAEPDVESLVSLVEQKVAEGERLKAAAGDVAKATGVSKRELYEAVLRGREKS
;
A
#
# COMPACT_ATOMS: atom_id res chain seq x y z
N MET A 1 -37.22 5.45 12.48
CA MET A 1 -36.21 5.07 13.50
C MET A 1 -36.38 3.58 13.73
N SER A 2 -35.54 2.76 13.11
CA SER A 2 -35.51 1.32 13.37
C SER A 2 -34.91 1.08 14.75
N GLU A 3 -35.57 0.28 15.59
CA GLU A 3 -35.00 -0.18 16.86
C GLU A 3 -33.65 -0.89 16.63
N PRO A 4 -32.69 -0.77 17.56
CA PRO A 4 -31.44 -1.50 17.46
C PRO A 4 -31.75 -3.00 17.56
N VAL A 5 -31.33 -3.76 16.56
CA VAL A 5 -31.37 -5.23 16.59
C VAL A 5 -30.48 -5.67 17.76
N ASP A 6 -31.04 -6.40 18.72
CA ASP A 6 -30.28 -6.99 19.83
C ASP A 6 -29.11 -7.81 19.27
N ALA A 7 -27.89 -7.33 19.51
CA ALA A 7 -26.69 -8.02 19.07
C ALA A 7 -26.55 -9.34 19.84
N LYS A 8 -26.81 -10.47 19.17
CA LYS A 8 -26.54 -11.79 19.74
C LYS A 8 -25.04 -11.90 20.04
N THR A 9 -24.68 -12.06 21.31
CA THR A 9 -23.30 -12.29 21.74
C THR A 9 -22.80 -13.63 21.18
N LEU A 10 -21.60 -13.64 20.60
CA LEU A 10 -20.90 -14.89 20.24
C LEU A 10 -20.63 -15.70 21.51
N SER A 11 -21.02 -16.97 21.53
CA SER A 11 -20.73 -17.86 22.66
C SER A 11 -19.27 -18.32 22.62
N ALA A 12 -18.72 -18.65 23.79
CA ALA A 12 -17.39 -19.26 23.89
C ALA A 12 -17.29 -20.55 23.06
N ASP A 13 -18.34 -21.36 23.05
CA ASP A 13 -18.42 -22.61 22.27
C ASP A 13 -18.23 -22.36 20.76
N ALA A 14 -18.77 -21.25 20.24
CA ALA A 14 -18.63 -20.89 18.83
C ALA A 14 -17.17 -20.54 18.48
N ALA A 15 -16.47 -19.83 19.37
CA ALA A 15 -15.05 -19.51 19.19
C ALA A 15 -14.17 -20.76 19.23
N THR A 16 -14.43 -21.67 20.18
CA THR A 16 -13.75 -22.97 20.26
C THR A 16 -13.99 -23.80 18.99
N ALA A 17 -15.23 -23.87 18.50
CA ALA A 17 -15.56 -24.59 17.28
C ALA A 17 -14.83 -24.04 16.04
N LEU A 18 -14.63 -22.71 15.94
CA LEU A 18 -13.86 -22.11 14.86
C LEU A 18 -12.38 -22.52 14.91
N LEU A 19 -11.76 -22.55 16.09
CA LEU A 19 -10.38 -23.00 16.26
C LEU A 19 -10.21 -24.49 15.93
N THR A 20 -11.13 -25.35 16.36
CA THR A 20 -11.14 -26.76 15.98
C THR A 20 -11.18 -26.94 14.47
N ARG A 21 -12.08 -26.20 13.80
CA ARG A 21 -12.16 -26.25 12.33
C ARG A 21 -10.91 -25.74 11.64
N ALA A 22 -10.25 -24.71 12.20
CA ALA A 22 -8.98 -24.22 11.67
C ALA A 22 -7.88 -25.29 11.77
N ALA A 23 -7.80 -26.01 12.90
CA ALA A 23 -6.86 -27.10 13.11
C ALA A 23 -7.09 -28.30 12.17
N GLU A 24 -8.35 -28.67 11.94
CA GLU A 24 -8.73 -29.76 11.02
C GLU A 24 -8.42 -29.43 9.55
N ASN A 25 -8.45 -28.15 9.18
CA ASN A 25 -8.26 -27.65 7.81
C ASN A 25 -6.93 -26.92 7.63
N ARG A 26 -5.89 -27.33 8.39
CA ARG A 26 -4.55 -26.74 8.28
C ARG A 26 -4.03 -26.87 6.85
N PRO A 27 -3.48 -25.79 6.28
CA PRO A 27 -2.78 -25.90 5.02
C PRO A 27 -1.47 -26.67 5.21
N LEU A 28 -1.00 -27.29 4.12
CA LEU A 28 0.27 -28.01 4.10
C LEU A 28 0.40 -29.08 5.22
N PRO A 29 -0.56 -30.04 5.32
CA PRO A 29 -0.56 -31.05 6.40
C PRO A 29 0.65 -31.98 6.40
N GLN A 30 1.45 -31.97 5.32
CA GLN A 30 2.68 -32.77 5.16
C GLN A 30 3.96 -31.94 5.35
N GLY A 31 3.86 -30.69 5.83
CA GLY A 31 4.99 -29.77 5.91
C GLY A 31 5.08 -28.79 4.74
N GLY A 32 5.89 -27.76 4.92
CA GLY A 32 6.05 -26.65 3.97
C GLY A 32 6.16 -25.30 4.65
N ILE A 33 6.15 -24.23 3.85
CA ILE A 33 6.35 -22.86 4.33
C ILE A 33 5.03 -22.08 4.24
N ILE A 34 4.68 -21.43 5.35
CA ILE A 34 3.45 -20.66 5.50
C ILE A 34 3.83 -19.23 5.88
N LEU A 35 3.58 -18.26 5.01
CA LEU A 35 3.63 -16.85 5.38
C LEU A 35 2.32 -16.50 6.08
N ALA A 36 2.36 -15.73 7.17
CA ALA A 36 1.14 -15.32 7.85
C ALA A 36 1.17 -13.84 8.21
N ALA A 37 0.10 -13.14 7.82
CA ALA A 37 -0.07 -11.75 8.21
C ALA A 37 -0.31 -11.64 9.72
N THR A 38 0.42 -10.76 10.39
CA THR A 38 0.26 -10.42 11.81
C THR A 38 -0.53 -9.11 11.97
N PRO A 39 -1.18 -8.88 13.12
CA PRO A 39 -1.88 -7.62 13.38
C PRO A 39 -0.99 -6.38 13.25
N LEU A 40 -1.58 -5.25 12.83
CA LEU A 40 -0.87 -3.97 12.72
C LEU A 40 -0.63 -3.27 14.07
N GLY A 41 -1.37 -3.67 15.10
CA GLY A 41 -1.22 -3.13 16.44
C GLY A 41 -2.34 -3.49 17.41
N ASN A 42 -3.52 -3.88 16.90
CA ASN A 42 -4.56 -4.51 17.70
C ASN A 42 -4.50 -6.05 17.56
N PRO A 43 -4.14 -6.79 18.62
CA PRO A 43 -4.06 -8.26 18.59
C PRO A 43 -5.34 -8.95 18.10
N LEU A 44 -6.50 -8.33 18.26
CA LEU A 44 -7.79 -8.89 17.83
C LEU A 44 -7.97 -8.92 16.30
N ASP A 45 -7.09 -8.26 15.54
CA ASP A 45 -7.06 -8.39 14.07
C ASP A 45 -6.41 -9.71 13.62
N ALA A 46 -5.91 -10.53 14.57
CA ALA A 46 -5.33 -11.84 14.27
C ALA A 46 -6.38 -12.80 13.71
N SER A 47 -6.07 -13.45 12.58
CA SER A 47 -6.95 -14.48 12.05
C SER A 47 -6.92 -15.74 12.92
N VAL A 48 -8.05 -16.46 12.96
CA VAL A 48 -8.14 -17.78 13.63
C VAL A 48 -7.07 -18.76 13.10
N ARG A 49 -6.70 -18.65 11.82
CA ARG A 49 -5.65 -19.47 11.21
C ARG A 49 -4.25 -19.08 11.66
N LEU A 50 -3.98 -17.79 11.91
CA LEU A 50 -2.70 -17.35 12.50
C LEU A 50 -2.56 -17.91 13.92
N ILE A 51 -3.62 -17.81 14.73
CA ILE A 51 -3.68 -18.34 16.09
C ILE A 51 -3.33 -19.84 16.11
N ASP A 52 -4.00 -20.64 15.25
CA ASP A 52 -3.70 -22.07 15.12
C ASP A 52 -2.28 -22.36 14.60
N ALA A 53 -1.78 -21.54 13.66
CA ALA A 53 -0.44 -21.71 13.11
C ALA A 53 0.65 -21.40 14.14
N LEU A 54 0.51 -20.34 14.95
CA LEU A 54 1.42 -20.03 16.06
C LEU A 54 1.50 -21.19 17.06
N ALA A 55 0.36 -21.81 17.36
CA ALA A 55 0.29 -22.93 18.30
C ALA A 55 0.94 -24.21 17.76
N SER A 56 0.85 -24.44 16.45
CA SER A 56 1.11 -25.75 15.86
C SER A 56 2.32 -25.84 14.94
N ALA A 57 2.92 -24.73 14.51
CA ALA A 57 4.10 -24.76 13.64
C ALA A 57 5.31 -25.40 14.35
N ASP A 58 6.08 -26.20 13.63
CA ASP A 58 7.31 -26.82 14.16
C ASP A 58 8.42 -25.77 14.30
N ILE A 59 8.40 -24.77 13.41
CA ILE A 59 9.35 -23.65 13.36
C ILE A 59 8.59 -22.35 13.13
N VAL A 60 8.93 -21.30 13.88
CA VAL A 60 8.47 -19.93 13.65
C VAL A 60 9.67 -19.06 13.29
N ALA A 61 9.74 -18.64 12.03
CA ALA A 61 10.66 -17.62 11.54
C ALA A 61 10.02 -16.23 11.75
N ALA A 62 10.53 -15.48 12.72
CA ALA A 62 9.95 -14.21 13.15
C ALA A 62 10.97 -13.08 13.01
N GLU A 63 10.56 -11.92 12.48
CA GLU A 63 11.39 -10.71 12.41
C GLU A 63 11.98 -10.32 13.78
N ASP A 64 11.13 -9.94 14.76
CA ASP A 64 11.48 -9.87 16.17
C ASP A 64 10.77 -10.98 16.97
N THR A 65 11.58 -11.93 17.43
CA THR A 65 11.10 -13.06 18.25
C THR A 65 10.43 -12.62 19.56
N ARG A 66 10.79 -11.47 20.14
CA ARG A 66 10.20 -10.96 21.37
C ARG A 66 8.79 -10.43 21.11
N ARG A 67 8.60 -9.70 20.01
CA ARG A 67 7.27 -9.20 19.59
C ARG A 67 6.33 -10.34 19.25
N THR A 68 6.82 -11.36 18.54
CA THR A 68 6.03 -12.55 18.22
C THR A 68 5.58 -13.30 19.48
N ARG A 69 6.46 -13.43 20.49
CA ARG A 69 6.07 -14.02 21.80
C ARG A 69 5.03 -13.18 22.52
N ALA A 70 5.22 -11.86 22.60
CA ALA A 70 4.26 -10.96 23.23
C ALA A 70 2.88 -10.99 22.54
N LEU A 71 2.84 -11.12 21.21
CA LEU A 71 1.60 -11.32 20.46
C LEU A 71 0.94 -12.64 20.84
N ALA A 72 1.69 -13.76 20.85
CA ALA A 72 1.17 -15.07 21.22
C ALA A 72 0.62 -15.07 22.65
N ASP A 73 1.33 -14.47 23.60
CA ASP A 73 0.88 -14.31 24.99
C ASP A 73 -0.43 -13.53 25.07
N THR A 74 -0.56 -12.43 24.31
CA THR A 74 -1.78 -11.61 24.28
C THR A 74 -2.96 -12.35 23.64
N LEU A 75 -2.69 -13.23 22.67
CA LEU A 75 -3.68 -14.10 22.04
C LEU A 75 -4.03 -15.32 22.89
N GLY A 76 -3.33 -15.56 24.00
CA GLY A 76 -3.50 -16.76 24.82
C GLY A 76 -3.01 -18.05 24.15
N VAL A 77 -1.98 -17.95 23.30
CA VAL A 77 -1.42 -19.05 22.51
C VAL A 77 -0.01 -19.38 22.97
N GLU A 78 0.25 -20.64 23.26
CA GLU A 78 1.61 -21.14 23.48
C GLU A 78 2.25 -21.56 22.15
N ILE A 79 3.41 -21.00 21.82
CA ILE A 79 4.19 -21.42 20.65
C ILE A 79 4.96 -22.70 21.02
N SER A 80 4.51 -23.84 20.49
CA SER A 80 5.13 -25.16 20.76
C SER A 80 6.40 -25.42 19.96
N GLY A 81 6.55 -24.77 18.79
CA GLY A 81 7.70 -24.89 17.91
C GLY A 81 8.94 -24.10 18.33
N ARG A 82 10.03 -24.27 17.57
CA ARG A 82 11.25 -23.49 17.75
C ARG A 82 11.14 -22.14 17.06
N ILE A 83 11.45 -21.05 17.76
CA ILE A 83 11.43 -19.69 17.19
C ILE A 83 12.84 -19.27 16.77
N TYR A 84 12.94 -18.71 15.56
CA TYR A 84 14.16 -18.23 14.93
C TYR A 84 13.97 -16.79 14.44
N SER A 85 14.91 -15.90 14.73
CA SER A 85 14.94 -14.52 14.21
C SER A 85 15.19 -14.41 12.69
N ASN A 86 14.27 -13.92 11.87
CA ASN A 86 14.42 -13.80 10.43
C ASN A 86 14.15 -12.36 9.95
N PHE A 87 15.21 -11.60 9.69
CA PHE A 87 15.18 -10.17 9.36
C PHE A 87 16.09 -9.85 8.16
N ASP A 88 15.96 -8.68 7.56
CA ASP A 88 16.62 -8.27 6.29
C ASP A 88 18.10 -8.66 6.17
N HIS A 89 18.87 -8.54 7.24
CA HIS A 89 20.32 -8.83 7.21
C HIS A 89 20.66 -10.32 7.24
N ASN A 90 19.73 -11.21 7.63
CA ASN A 90 20.00 -12.64 7.78
C ASN A 90 19.06 -13.55 6.98
N GLU A 91 17.98 -13.00 6.40
CA GLU A 91 16.93 -13.82 5.78
C GLU A 91 17.42 -14.63 4.58
N ALA A 92 18.42 -14.13 3.84
CA ALA A 92 19.02 -14.86 2.73
C ALA A 92 19.80 -16.09 3.19
N GLU A 93 20.57 -15.97 4.27
CA GLU A 93 21.31 -17.09 4.86
C GLU A 93 20.36 -18.11 5.49
N ARG A 94 19.31 -17.64 6.19
CA ARG A 94 18.34 -18.52 6.85
C ARG A 94 17.36 -19.18 5.90
N ALA A 95 17.19 -18.64 4.69
CA ALA A 95 16.27 -19.20 3.69
C ALA A 95 16.56 -20.68 3.42
N GLU A 96 17.84 -21.04 3.21
CA GLU A 96 18.25 -22.42 2.92
C GLU A 96 17.92 -23.36 4.08
N PHE A 97 18.26 -22.96 5.31
CA PHE A 97 17.91 -23.72 6.51
C PHE A 97 16.41 -24.00 6.60
N PHE A 98 15.56 -23.00 6.41
CA PHE A 98 14.11 -23.19 6.50
C PHE A 98 13.55 -24.08 5.38
N VAL A 99 14.10 -23.99 4.18
CA VAL A 99 13.75 -24.87 3.06
C VAL A 99 14.09 -26.31 3.39
N GLU A 100 15.30 -26.60 3.88
CA GLU A 100 15.70 -27.95 4.30
C GLU A 100 14.78 -28.52 5.39
N GLN A 101 14.38 -27.70 6.35
CA GLN A 101 13.45 -28.13 7.39
C GLN A 101 12.06 -28.46 6.81
N ALA A 102 11.60 -27.67 5.84
CA ALA A 102 10.33 -27.91 5.16
C ALA A 102 10.36 -29.18 4.29
N GLU A 103 11.48 -29.48 3.62
CA GLU A 103 11.67 -30.73 2.88
C GLU A 103 11.61 -31.97 3.78
N GLN A 104 11.99 -31.83 5.05
CA GLN A 104 11.88 -32.88 6.07
C GLN A 104 10.45 -33.02 6.63
N GLY A 105 9.47 -32.34 6.04
CA GLY A 105 8.07 -32.40 6.44
C GLY A 105 7.71 -31.49 7.62
N ARG A 106 8.60 -30.56 8.01
CA ARG A 106 8.27 -29.57 9.05
C ARG A 106 7.44 -28.42 8.48
N ARG A 107 6.55 -27.87 9.31
CA ARG A 107 5.83 -26.63 9.01
C ARG A 107 6.62 -25.44 9.53
N VAL A 108 7.04 -24.59 8.60
CA VAL A 108 7.73 -23.32 8.88
C VAL A 108 6.74 -22.18 8.73
N LEU A 109 6.39 -21.54 9.84
CA LEU A 109 5.59 -20.33 9.87
C LEU A 109 6.51 -19.11 9.77
N VAL A 110 6.23 -18.18 8.85
CA VAL A 110 6.98 -16.93 8.67
C VAL A 110 6.07 -15.77 9.05
N VAL A 111 6.52 -14.94 9.99
CA VAL A 111 5.80 -13.78 10.49
C VAL A 111 6.73 -12.57 10.59
N THR A 112 6.16 -11.39 10.38
CA THR A 112 6.84 -10.09 10.55
C THR A 112 6.27 -9.37 11.76
N ASP A 113 6.91 -8.28 12.18
CA ASP A 113 6.51 -7.54 13.38
C ASP A 113 5.06 -7.03 13.31
N ALA A 114 4.60 -6.67 12.11
CA ALA A 114 3.25 -6.26 11.81
C ALA A 114 2.93 -6.47 10.33
N GLY A 115 1.67 -6.79 10.01
CA GLY A 115 1.19 -6.81 8.64
C GLY A 115 1.60 -8.07 7.86
N MET A 116 1.70 -7.93 6.54
CA MET A 116 1.89 -9.06 5.63
C MET A 116 3.38 -9.23 5.28
N PRO A 117 4.00 -10.39 5.58
CA PRO A 117 5.37 -10.66 5.18
C PRO A 117 5.64 -10.40 3.69
N SER A 118 6.87 -10.01 3.35
CA SER A 118 7.28 -9.57 2.00
C SER A 118 6.70 -8.22 1.52
N VAL A 119 5.85 -7.54 2.28
CA VAL A 119 5.36 -6.18 1.95
C VAL A 119 6.19 -5.15 2.71
N SER A 120 7.37 -4.82 2.18
CA SER A 120 8.38 -3.99 2.86
C SER A 120 8.95 -4.57 4.15
N ASP A 121 8.80 -5.88 4.34
CA ASP A 121 9.31 -6.67 5.45
C ASP A 121 9.97 -7.98 4.94
N PRO A 122 10.70 -8.73 5.79
CA PRO A 122 11.34 -9.99 5.43
C PRO A 122 10.38 -11.06 4.87
N GLY A 123 10.95 -12.02 4.12
CA GLY A 123 10.27 -13.25 3.69
C GLY A 123 10.42 -13.55 2.19
N PHE A 124 10.73 -12.55 1.36
CA PHE A 124 10.84 -12.73 -0.09
C PHE A 124 11.94 -13.74 -0.48
N PRO A 125 13.19 -13.67 0.04
CA PRO A 125 14.24 -14.64 -0.28
C PRO A 125 13.85 -16.08 0.05
N LEU A 126 13.16 -16.30 1.17
CA LEU A 126 12.66 -17.61 1.57
C LEU A 126 11.62 -18.15 0.59
N VAL A 127 10.66 -17.33 0.14
CA VAL A 127 9.67 -17.74 -0.87
C VAL A 127 10.36 -18.12 -2.18
N VAL A 128 11.36 -17.36 -2.61
CA VAL A 128 12.13 -17.67 -3.83
C VAL A 128 12.87 -19.00 -3.68
N ALA A 129 13.59 -19.20 -2.57
CA ALA A 129 14.33 -20.43 -2.30
C ALA A 129 13.40 -21.65 -2.26
N ALA A 130 12.26 -21.54 -1.58
CA ALA A 130 11.27 -22.59 -1.48
C ALA A 130 10.67 -22.97 -2.84
N ARG A 131 10.31 -21.99 -3.67
CA ARG A 131 9.81 -22.25 -5.03
C ARG A 131 10.86 -22.91 -5.90
N ARG A 132 12.13 -22.52 -5.77
CA ARG A 132 13.24 -23.15 -6.50
C ARG A 132 13.45 -24.61 -6.09
N ALA A 133 13.29 -24.93 -4.81
CA ALA A 133 13.40 -26.29 -4.28
C ALA A 133 12.14 -27.15 -4.51
N GLY A 134 11.03 -26.57 -5.01
CA GLY A 134 9.76 -27.28 -5.14
C GLY A 134 9.04 -27.53 -3.80
N VAL A 135 9.46 -26.86 -2.74
CA VAL A 135 8.80 -26.90 -1.43
C VAL A 135 7.44 -26.19 -1.52
N PRO A 136 6.36 -26.78 -0.98
CA PRO A 136 5.06 -26.12 -0.92
C PRO A 136 5.11 -24.82 -0.12
N VAL A 137 4.62 -23.74 -0.71
CA VAL A 137 4.48 -22.43 -0.06
C VAL A 137 3.04 -21.98 -0.12
N THR A 138 2.51 -21.47 0.99
CA THR A 138 1.20 -20.81 1.03
C THR A 138 1.20 -19.59 1.94
N CYS A 139 0.05 -18.92 2.02
CA CYS A 139 -0.15 -17.72 2.82
C CYS A 139 -1.43 -17.82 3.65
N LEU A 140 -1.35 -17.37 4.91
CA LEU A 140 -2.51 -17.01 5.72
C LEU A 140 -2.73 -15.50 5.53
N PRO A 141 -3.70 -15.09 4.69
CA PRO A 141 -3.97 -13.67 4.47
C PRO A 141 -4.49 -13.03 5.75
N GLY A 142 -4.35 -11.71 5.84
CA GLY A 142 -4.76 -10.95 7.02
C GLY A 142 -4.37 -9.47 6.93
N PRO A 143 -4.17 -8.81 8.08
CA PRO A 143 -3.92 -7.37 8.14
C PRO A 143 -2.72 -6.91 7.30
N SER A 144 -2.84 -5.75 6.67
CA SER A 144 -1.76 -5.08 5.96
C SER A 144 -2.02 -3.58 5.91
N ALA A 145 -1.02 -2.76 6.23
CA ALA A 145 -1.18 -1.31 6.31
C ALA A 145 -1.54 -0.68 4.96
N VAL A 146 -1.10 -1.26 3.84
CA VAL A 146 -1.34 -0.74 2.48
C VAL A 146 -2.84 -0.76 2.13
N PRO A 147 -3.53 -1.92 2.05
CA PRO A 147 -4.95 -1.95 1.75
C PRO A 147 -5.81 -1.26 2.82
N THR A 148 -5.40 -1.30 4.10
CA THR A 148 -6.10 -0.57 5.16
C THR A 148 -6.02 0.95 4.95
N ALA A 149 -4.85 1.48 4.63
CA ALA A 149 -4.68 2.91 4.32
C ALA A 149 -5.48 3.32 3.07
N LEU A 150 -5.45 2.51 2.01
CA LEU A 150 -6.25 2.75 0.80
C LEU A 150 -7.75 2.80 1.13
N ALA A 151 -8.25 1.84 1.90
CA ALA A 151 -9.66 1.77 2.30
C ALA A 151 -10.10 2.97 3.16
N LEU A 152 -9.22 3.50 4.01
CA LEU A 152 -9.53 4.63 4.90
C LEU A 152 -9.23 6.00 4.27
N SER A 153 -8.43 6.06 3.21
CA SER A 153 -7.96 7.32 2.61
C SER A 153 -9.08 8.21 2.07
N GLY A 154 -10.20 7.61 1.64
CA GLY A 154 -11.28 8.34 0.97
C GLY A 154 -10.96 8.82 -0.44
N LEU A 155 -9.81 8.42 -1.02
CA LEU A 155 -9.35 8.80 -2.35
C LEU A 155 -9.82 7.81 -3.43
N GLY A 156 -9.79 8.24 -4.70
CA GLY A 156 -10.21 7.46 -5.87
C GLY A 156 -9.23 6.34 -6.24
N VAL A 157 -9.08 5.32 -5.40
CA VAL A 157 -8.01 4.30 -5.47
C VAL A 157 -8.14 3.23 -6.57
N GLY A 158 -8.95 3.46 -7.62
CA GLY A 158 -9.31 2.44 -8.63
C GLY A 158 -8.14 1.56 -9.07
N HIS A 159 -7.06 2.17 -9.57
CA HIS A 159 -5.75 1.54 -9.66
C HIS A 159 -4.81 2.15 -8.62
N PHE A 160 -3.85 1.38 -8.13
CA PHE A 160 -2.82 1.90 -7.24
C PHE A 160 -1.46 1.20 -7.42
N ALA A 161 -0.40 1.88 -6.99
CA ALA A 161 0.93 1.32 -6.83
C ALA A 161 1.41 1.48 -5.37
N PHE A 162 2.05 0.45 -4.82
CA PHE A 162 2.76 0.55 -3.54
C PHE A 162 4.26 0.60 -3.79
N LEU A 163 4.94 1.62 -3.27
CA LEU A 163 6.35 1.90 -3.58
C LEU A 163 7.30 1.76 -2.37
N GLY A 164 6.86 1.06 -1.31
CA GLY A 164 7.68 0.87 -0.12
C GLY A 164 7.95 2.18 0.62
N PHE A 165 9.18 2.39 1.09
CA PHE A 165 9.55 3.61 1.80
C PHE A 165 10.09 4.70 0.87
N ALA A 166 9.68 5.96 1.10
CA ALA A 166 10.25 7.09 0.40
C ALA A 166 11.78 7.20 0.63
N PRO A 167 12.59 7.57 -0.38
CA PRO A 167 14.05 7.64 -0.25
C PRO A 167 14.52 8.64 0.81
N ARG A 168 15.65 8.33 1.46
CA ARG A 168 16.22 9.19 2.51
C ARG A 168 16.87 10.46 1.95
N LYS A 169 17.53 10.38 0.78
CA LYS A 169 18.27 11.49 0.16
C LYS A 169 17.33 12.36 -0.67
N ASP A 170 17.51 13.67 -0.60
CA ASP A 170 16.63 14.66 -1.23
C ASP A 170 16.49 14.45 -2.75
N GLY A 171 17.60 14.37 -3.49
CA GLY A 171 17.56 14.14 -4.94
C GLY A 171 16.87 12.83 -5.33
N ALA A 172 17.12 11.74 -4.59
CA ALA A 172 16.44 10.47 -4.82
C ALA A 172 14.93 10.53 -4.51
N ARG A 173 14.55 11.34 -3.53
CA ARG A 173 13.15 11.57 -3.17
C ARG A 173 12.42 12.38 -4.24
N ARG A 174 13.06 13.41 -4.80
CA ARG A 174 12.52 14.15 -5.95
C ARG A 174 12.30 13.22 -7.14
N SER A 175 13.31 12.42 -7.50
CA SER A 175 13.16 11.42 -8.56
C SER A 175 12.06 10.39 -8.28
N PHE A 176 11.88 10.01 -7.01
CA PHE A 176 10.80 9.12 -6.60
C PHE A 176 9.43 9.74 -6.88
N PHE A 177 9.16 10.98 -6.44
CA PHE A 177 7.89 11.65 -6.70
C PHE A 177 7.69 11.98 -8.18
N GLY A 178 8.71 12.51 -8.85
CA GLY A 178 8.66 12.77 -10.30
C GLY A 178 8.40 11.52 -11.15
N SER A 179 8.69 10.31 -10.65
CA SER A 179 8.39 9.07 -11.38
C SER A 179 6.89 8.77 -11.54
N PHE A 180 6.02 9.44 -10.76
CA PHE A 180 4.58 9.25 -10.79
C PHE A 180 3.78 10.57 -10.79
N SER A 181 4.40 11.69 -11.20
CA SER A 181 3.73 12.99 -11.29
C SER A 181 2.43 12.94 -12.10
N ASP A 182 2.47 12.25 -13.23
CA ASP A 182 1.36 12.11 -14.18
C ASP A 182 0.66 10.73 -14.07
N ALA A 183 0.87 9.99 -12.98
CA ALA A 183 0.30 8.66 -12.82
C ALA A 183 -1.23 8.71 -12.74
N PRO A 184 -1.97 7.95 -13.58
CA PRO A 184 -3.43 7.90 -13.54
C PRO A 184 -3.95 6.94 -12.45
N TYR A 185 -3.19 6.78 -11.37
CA TYR A 185 -3.47 5.84 -10.29
C TYR A 185 -2.91 6.36 -8.98
N ALA A 186 -3.51 5.93 -7.86
CA ALA A 186 -3.06 6.32 -6.53
C ALA A 186 -1.70 5.69 -6.21
N VAL A 187 -0.88 6.37 -5.42
CA VAL A 187 0.42 5.86 -4.97
C VAL A 187 0.45 5.78 -3.46
N CYS A 188 0.75 4.60 -2.93
CA CYS A 188 0.89 4.33 -1.51
C CYS A 188 2.36 4.12 -1.14
N PHE A 189 2.81 4.70 -0.04
CA PHE A 189 4.17 4.50 0.47
C PHE A 189 4.22 4.64 2.00
N PHE A 190 5.26 4.06 2.61
CA PHE A 190 5.55 4.19 4.03
C PHE A 190 6.53 5.33 4.32
N GLU A 191 6.39 5.92 5.50
CA GLU A 191 7.28 7.00 5.94
C GLU A 191 7.54 6.94 7.44
N SER A 192 8.74 7.34 7.85
CA SER A 192 9.10 7.58 9.24
C SER A 192 8.46 8.88 9.73
N PRO A 193 7.92 8.92 10.96
CA PRO A 193 7.34 10.14 11.54
C PRO A 193 8.31 11.32 11.56
N HIS A 194 9.60 11.06 11.74
CA HIS A 194 10.63 12.10 11.80
C HIS A 194 10.95 12.73 10.44
N ARG A 195 10.53 12.09 9.34
CA ARG A 195 10.80 12.56 7.98
C ARG A 195 9.55 13.08 7.28
N LEU A 196 8.36 12.78 7.81
CA LEU A 196 7.08 13.01 7.12
C LEU A 196 6.94 14.43 6.58
N ALA A 197 7.08 15.45 7.42
CA ALA A 197 6.89 16.85 7.01
C ALA A 197 7.79 17.21 5.81
N LYS A 198 9.09 16.89 5.89
CA LYS A 198 10.02 17.12 4.78
C LYS A 198 9.68 16.28 3.54
N THR A 199 9.21 15.06 3.71
CA THR A 199 8.83 14.21 2.58
C THR A 199 7.60 14.75 1.86
N LEU A 200 6.57 15.17 2.60
CA LEU A 200 5.36 15.79 2.05
C LEU A 200 5.66 17.14 1.40
N GLN A 201 6.58 17.93 1.97
CA GLN A 201 7.04 19.18 1.35
C GLN A 201 7.64 18.93 -0.05
N VAL A 202 8.54 17.94 -0.16
CA VAL A 202 9.12 17.57 -1.46
C VAL A 202 8.04 17.00 -2.39
N ALA A 203 7.10 16.21 -1.88
CA ALA A 203 5.98 15.73 -2.68
C ALA A 203 5.14 16.88 -3.25
N ALA A 204 4.82 17.90 -2.44
CA ALA A 204 4.08 19.08 -2.88
C ALA A 204 4.83 19.86 -3.97
N GLU A 205 6.15 19.99 -3.86
CA GLU A 205 7.00 20.65 -4.87
C GLU A 205 7.02 19.89 -6.20
N GLU A 206 7.01 18.56 -6.19
CA GLU A 206 7.13 17.74 -7.41
C GLU A 206 5.76 17.37 -8.03
N LEU A 207 4.71 17.23 -7.21
CA LEU A 207 3.38 16.76 -7.63
C LEU A 207 2.32 17.87 -7.65
N GLY A 208 2.63 19.03 -7.07
CA GLY A 208 1.72 20.16 -6.91
C GLY A 208 1.12 20.25 -5.49
N ASP A 209 1.00 21.48 -4.99
CA ASP A 209 0.57 21.77 -3.62
C ASP A 209 -0.83 21.21 -3.26
N HIS A 210 -1.72 21.15 -4.26
CA HIS A 210 -3.12 20.78 -4.08
C HIS A 210 -3.44 19.31 -4.41
N ARG A 211 -2.44 18.53 -4.84
CA ARG A 211 -2.63 17.10 -5.06
C ARG A 211 -3.18 16.47 -3.78
N GLN A 212 -4.30 15.79 -3.89
CA GLN A 212 -4.94 15.16 -2.73
C GLN A 212 -4.09 14.00 -2.23
N ALA A 213 -4.01 13.89 -0.90
CA ALA A 213 -3.35 12.78 -0.24
C ALA A 213 -4.02 12.49 1.11
N ALA A 214 -3.72 11.33 1.67
CA ALA A 214 -4.10 10.91 3.00
C ALA A 214 -2.86 10.43 3.77
N VAL A 215 -2.66 10.97 4.97
CA VAL A 215 -1.68 10.45 5.93
C VAL A 215 -2.42 9.60 6.96
N CYS A 216 -2.18 8.30 6.92
CA CYS A 216 -2.75 7.31 7.84
C CYS A 216 -1.72 6.95 8.90
N ARG A 217 -2.05 7.19 10.16
CA ARG A 217 -1.14 6.98 11.31
C ARG A 217 -1.72 5.97 12.27
N GLU A 218 -0.85 5.11 12.79
CA GLU A 218 -1.19 4.18 13.89
C GLU A 218 -2.44 3.35 13.59
N LEU A 219 -2.55 2.86 12.36
CA LEU A 219 -3.69 2.06 11.89
C LEU A 219 -3.99 0.90 12.85
N THR A 220 -5.27 0.78 13.20
CA THR A 220 -5.89 -0.14 14.15
C THR A 220 -5.45 0.00 15.62
N LYS A 221 -4.60 0.99 15.96
CA LYS A 221 -4.13 1.25 17.33
C LYS A 221 -4.96 2.34 18.03
N THR A 222 -4.66 2.56 19.31
CA THR A 222 -5.34 3.55 20.17
C THR A 222 -5.33 4.99 19.61
N PHE A 223 -4.28 5.37 18.88
CA PHE A 223 -4.11 6.72 18.33
C PHE A 223 -4.27 6.75 16.80
N GLU A 224 -5.11 5.87 16.25
CA GLU A 224 -5.42 5.85 14.81
C GLU A 224 -5.92 7.24 14.34
N GLU A 225 -5.32 7.75 13.28
CA GLU A 225 -5.67 9.02 12.66
C GLU A 225 -5.51 8.94 11.15
N VAL A 226 -6.51 9.42 10.42
CA VAL A 226 -6.42 9.60 8.96
C VAL A 226 -6.65 11.07 8.66
N LYS A 227 -5.61 11.75 8.18
CA LYS A 227 -5.66 13.16 7.78
C LYS A 227 -5.64 13.23 6.25
N VAL A 228 -6.71 13.76 5.67
CA VAL A 228 -6.87 13.94 4.22
C VAL A 228 -6.78 15.43 3.88
N GLY A 229 -6.10 15.78 2.79
CA GLY A 229 -5.96 17.16 2.32
C GLY A 229 -4.97 17.29 1.17
N GLY A 230 -4.66 18.53 0.78
CA GLY A 230 -3.60 18.81 -0.20
C GLY A 230 -2.21 18.54 0.37
N LEU A 231 -1.25 18.13 -0.46
CA LEU A 231 0.11 17.82 -0.02
C LEU A 231 0.78 18.96 0.78
N ARG A 232 0.57 20.22 0.39
CA ARG A 232 1.10 21.39 1.14
C ARG A 232 0.52 21.48 2.54
N GLU A 233 -0.80 21.38 2.66
CA GLU A 233 -1.52 21.43 3.94
C GLU A 233 -1.05 20.30 4.87
N LEU A 234 -0.91 19.09 4.32
CA LEU A 234 -0.44 17.94 5.09
C LEU A 234 1.02 18.09 5.53
N ALA A 235 1.87 18.72 4.71
CA ALA A 235 3.25 19.02 5.07
C ALA A 235 3.30 19.97 6.27
N GLU A 236 2.54 21.06 6.24
CA GLU A 236 2.43 22.06 7.32
C GLU A 236 1.88 21.43 8.61
N TRP A 237 0.82 20.63 8.50
CA TRP A 237 0.25 19.90 9.63
C TRP A 237 1.27 18.97 10.29
N ALA A 238 2.14 18.32 9.50
CA ALA A 238 3.15 17.42 10.02
C ALA A 238 4.34 18.13 10.72
N GLU A 239 4.51 19.45 10.55
CA GLU A 239 5.64 20.21 11.14
C GLU A 239 5.61 20.23 12.66
N SER A 240 4.43 20.20 13.29
CA SER A 240 4.30 20.12 14.74
C SER A 240 4.81 18.79 15.32
N GLY A 241 5.17 17.85 14.44
CA GLY A 241 5.64 16.53 14.79
C GLY A 241 4.51 15.52 14.85
N VAL A 242 4.74 14.40 14.18
CA VAL A 242 3.89 13.22 14.25
C VAL A 242 4.65 12.09 14.93
N LYS A 243 3.91 11.09 15.42
CA LYS A 243 4.43 9.87 16.05
C LYS A 243 3.74 8.65 15.47
N GLY A 244 4.37 7.50 15.68
CA GLY A 244 3.86 6.20 15.29
C GLY A 244 4.26 5.80 13.88
N GLU A 245 3.63 4.75 13.39
CA GLU A 245 3.80 4.21 12.04
C GLU A 245 2.91 4.97 11.05
N ILE A 246 3.41 5.19 9.83
CA ILE A 246 2.78 6.07 8.85
C ILE A 246 2.72 5.41 7.49
N CYS A 247 1.53 5.41 6.92
CA CYS A 247 1.25 5.07 5.53
C CYS A 247 0.65 6.31 4.85
N VAL A 248 1.19 6.70 3.69
CA VAL A 248 0.72 7.83 2.91
C VAL A 248 0.12 7.32 1.61
N VAL A 249 -1.07 7.79 1.27
CA VAL A 249 -1.73 7.56 -0.02
C VAL A 249 -1.80 8.89 -0.74
N VAL A 250 -1.26 8.98 -1.95
CA VAL A 250 -1.37 10.13 -2.83
C VAL A 250 -2.32 9.79 -3.95
N ASP A 251 -3.25 10.68 -4.26
CA ASP A 251 -4.23 10.46 -5.31
C ASP A 251 -3.58 10.44 -6.71
N ALA A 252 -4.32 9.91 -7.67
CA ALA A 252 -3.94 9.98 -9.08
C ALA A 252 -3.68 11.43 -9.50
N ALA A 253 -2.96 11.59 -10.61
CA ALA A 253 -2.96 12.87 -11.30
C ALA A 253 -4.40 13.21 -11.67
N ASP A 254 -4.80 14.45 -11.40
CA ASP A 254 -6.05 14.97 -11.95
C ASP A 254 -6.05 14.64 -13.44
N GLU A 255 -7.17 14.10 -13.95
CA GLU A 255 -7.38 14.09 -15.39
C GLU A 255 -7.12 15.53 -15.84
N GLN A 256 -6.09 15.73 -16.65
CA GLN A 256 -5.70 17.05 -17.12
C GLN A 256 -6.98 17.73 -17.57
N ALA A 257 -7.38 18.80 -16.86
CA ALA A 257 -8.56 19.55 -17.23
C ALA A 257 -8.44 19.82 -18.73
N GLU A 258 -9.48 19.47 -19.51
CA GLU A 258 -9.45 19.68 -20.95
C GLU A 258 -8.89 21.07 -21.22
N PRO A 259 -7.79 21.19 -21.98
CA PRO A 259 -7.10 22.45 -22.12
C PRO A 259 -8.10 23.50 -22.62
N ASP A 260 -8.10 24.68 -22.01
CA ASP A 260 -9.01 25.75 -22.40
C ASP A 260 -8.86 26.02 -23.90
N VAL A 261 -9.98 25.90 -24.62
CA VAL A 261 -10.04 26.03 -26.07
C VAL A 261 -9.47 27.37 -26.53
N GLU A 262 -9.66 28.45 -25.75
CA GLU A 262 -9.12 29.77 -26.07
C GLU A 262 -7.59 29.82 -25.98
N SER A 263 -6.98 29.05 -25.07
CA SER A 263 -5.51 28.97 -24.94
C SER A 263 -4.83 28.30 -26.13
N LEU A 264 -5.56 27.46 -26.86
CA LEU A 264 -5.06 26.68 -28.00
C LEU A 264 -5.17 27.43 -29.34
N VAL A 265 -5.86 28.57 -29.39
CA VAL A 265 -6.05 29.38 -30.61
C VAL A 265 -4.71 29.78 -31.22
N SER A 266 -3.74 30.19 -30.40
CA SER A 266 -2.41 30.63 -30.84
C SER A 266 -1.63 29.51 -31.55
N LEU A 267 -1.76 28.27 -31.08
CA LEU A 267 -1.10 27.10 -31.66
C LEU A 267 -1.70 26.73 -33.03
N VAL A 268 -3.03 26.89 -33.18
CA VAL A 268 -3.69 26.73 -34.48
C VAL A 268 -3.24 27.81 -35.46
N GLU A 269 -3.17 29.07 -35.02
CA GLU A 269 -2.70 30.19 -35.85
C GLU A 269 -1.26 30.01 -36.32
N GLN A 270 -0.38 29.49 -35.46
CA GLN A 270 1.00 29.18 -35.83
C GLN A 270 1.07 28.15 -36.97
N LYS A 271 0.34 27.04 -36.86
CA LYS A 271 0.27 26.01 -37.91
C LYS A 271 -0.29 26.56 -39.21
N VAL A 272 -1.26 27.48 -39.14
CA VAL A 272 -1.77 28.17 -40.33
C VAL A 272 -0.72 29.08 -40.95
N ALA A 273 0.06 29.79 -40.14
CA ALA A 273 1.18 30.61 -40.62
C ALA A 273 2.28 29.76 -41.27
N GLU A 274 2.46 28.52 -40.82
CA GLU A 274 3.35 27.51 -41.41
C GLU A 274 2.79 26.89 -42.71
N GLY A 275 1.59 27.28 -43.14
CA GLY A 275 0.99 26.91 -44.43
C GLY A 275 -0.09 25.82 -44.37
N GLU A 276 -0.44 25.34 -43.17
CA GLU A 276 -1.55 24.39 -43.01
C GLU A 276 -2.91 25.10 -43.22
N ARG A 277 -3.88 24.39 -43.81
CA ARG A 277 -5.26 24.91 -43.89
C ARG A 277 -5.87 24.95 -42.49
N LEU A 278 -6.53 26.05 -42.13
CA LEU A 278 -7.16 26.27 -40.81
C LEU A 278 -7.95 25.07 -40.28
N LYS A 279 -8.77 24.42 -41.11
CA LYS A 279 -9.59 23.25 -40.72
C LYS A 279 -8.76 21.97 -40.45
N ALA A 280 -7.58 21.87 -41.06
CA ALA A 280 -6.61 20.79 -40.81
C ALA A 280 -5.83 21.09 -39.53
N ALA A 281 -5.25 22.29 -39.41
CA ALA A 281 -4.54 22.76 -38.22
C ALA A 281 -5.38 22.63 -36.93
N ALA A 282 -6.64 23.11 -36.95
CA ALA A 282 -7.56 22.96 -35.82
C ALA A 282 -7.93 21.49 -35.53
N GLY A 283 -7.93 20.63 -36.55
CA GLY A 283 -8.18 19.19 -36.38
C GLY A 283 -7.00 18.46 -35.73
N ASP A 284 -5.78 18.82 -36.10
CA ASP A 284 -4.57 18.20 -35.57
C ASP A 284 -4.33 18.62 -34.12
N VAL A 285 -4.53 19.90 -33.80
CA VAL A 285 -4.46 20.41 -32.41
C VAL A 285 -5.54 19.80 -31.55
N ALA A 286 -6.80 19.75 -32.01
CA ALA A 286 -7.90 19.12 -31.27
C ALA A 286 -7.64 17.64 -30.99
N LYS A 287 -7.12 16.88 -31.98
CA LYS A 287 -6.77 15.48 -31.79
C LYS A 287 -5.63 15.28 -30.79
N ALA A 288 -4.65 16.19 -30.77
CA ALA A 288 -3.51 16.11 -29.87
C ALA A 288 -3.84 16.52 -28.43
N THR A 289 -4.88 17.33 -28.23
CA THR A 289 -5.21 17.96 -26.94
C THR A 289 -6.53 17.48 -26.33
N GLY A 290 -7.30 16.66 -27.06
CA GLY A 290 -8.56 16.07 -26.58
C GLY A 290 -9.78 16.98 -26.72
N VAL A 291 -9.61 18.27 -27.05
CA VAL A 291 -10.74 19.22 -27.16
C VAL A 291 -11.59 19.01 -28.40
N SER A 292 -12.82 19.53 -28.39
CA SER A 292 -13.70 19.52 -29.57
C SER A 292 -13.10 20.32 -30.74
N LYS A 293 -12.85 19.64 -31.86
CA LYS A 293 -12.42 20.27 -33.12
C LYS A 293 -13.33 21.43 -33.54
N ARG A 294 -14.65 21.29 -33.30
CA ARG A 294 -15.63 22.31 -33.68
C ARG A 294 -15.45 23.57 -32.83
N GLU A 295 -15.34 23.40 -31.52
CA GLU A 295 -15.20 24.53 -30.58
C GLU A 295 -13.88 25.26 -30.80
N LEU A 296 -12.78 24.53 -31.02
CA LEU A 296 -11.48 25.13 -31.34
C LEU A 296 -11.49 25.90 -32.65
N TYR A 297 -12.15 25.38 -33.69
CA TYR A 297 -12.30 26.09 -34.95
C TYR A 297 -13.14 27.37 -34.80
N GLU A 298 -14.24 27.32 -34.04
CA GLU A 298 -15.08 28.48 -33.77
C GLU A 298 -14.33 29.54 -32.93
N ALA A 299 -13.55 29.14 -31.92
CA ALA A 299 -12.72 30.04 -31.12
C ALA A 299 -11.70 30.82 -31.97
N VAL A 300 -11.01 30.12 -32.88
CA VAL A 300 -10.05 30.78 -33.80
C VAL A 300 -10.73 31.80 -34.70
N LEU A 301 -11.92 31.49 -35.24
CA LEU A 301 -12.68 32.46 -36.05
C LEU A 301 -13.10 33.70 -35.24
N ARG A 302 -13.56 33.52 -33.99
CA ARG A 302 -13.89 34.64 -33.10
C ARG A 302 -12.67 35.52 -32.79
N GLY A 303 -11.49 34.93 -32.66
CA GLY A 303 -10.23 35.67 -32.44
C GLY A 303 -9.84 36.54 -33.64
N ARG A 304 -10.08 36.05 -34.87
CA ARG A 304 -9.81 36.78 -36.11
C ARG A 304 -10.80 37.91 -36.39
N GLU A 305 -12.05 37.80 -35.95
CA GLU A 305 -13.06 38.86 -36.11
C GLU A 305 -12.84 40.06 -35.17
N LYS A 306 -12.08 39.86 -34.08
CA LYS A 306 -11.75 40.89 -33.09
C LYS A 306 -10.42 41.61 -33.36
N SER A 307 -9.62 41.14 -34.32
CA SER A 307 -8.33 41.73 -34.72
C SER A 307 -8.46 42.53 -36.01
#